data_AF-A0A2W0ES52-F1
#
_entry.id   AF-A0A2W0ES52-F1
#
_cell.length_a   1.000
_cell.length_b   1.000
_cell.length_c   1.000
_cell.angle_alpha   90.00
_cell.angle_beta   90.00
_cell.angle_gamma   90.00
#
_symmetry.space_group_name_H-M   'P 1'
#
loop_
_entity.id
_entity.type
_entity.pdbx_description
1 polymer ?
#
loop_
_entity_poly.entity_id
_entity_poly.type
_entity_poly.pdbx_seq_one_letter_code
_entity_poly.pdbx_strand_id
1 'polypeptide(L)'
;MARKQGKAGDQDDVKIWTNVSQNPVILADGSMVAAGGQTTPEQAEHAEGSFWEEHGVLVIGTSVLTDDGAGQIEALGAEIEDLRSQLVTSGSEKDALLAEIEELKAKITKAE
;
A
#
# COMPACT_ATOMS: atom_id res chain seq x y z
N MET A 1 8.99 52.68 -3.00
CA MET A 1 8.55 51.45 -3.71
C MET A 1 7.86 50.54 -2.70
N ALA A 2 6.55 50.67 -2.56
CA ALA A 2 5.75 49.88 -1.63
C ALA A 2 5.42 48.51 -2.26
N ARG A 3 5.88 47.41 -1.64
CA ARG A 3 5.39 46.06 -1.99
C ARG A 3 4.04 45.88 -1.32
N LYS A 4 3.00 45.86 -2.15
CA LYS A 4 1.61 45.60 -1.78
C LYS A 4 1.54 44.16 -1.23
N GLN A 5 1.35 44.02 0.07
CA GLN A 5 0.96 42.76 0.71
C GLN A 5 -0.38 42.33 0.09
N GLY A 6 -0.36 41.22 -0.64
CA GLY A 6 -1.55 40.53 -1.09
C GLY A 6 -2.28 39.97 0.12
N LYS A 7 -3.51 40.44 0.28
CA LYS A 7 -4.51 40.10 1.28
C LYS A 7 -4.73 38.58 1.30
N ALA A 8 -4.55 37.93 2.46
CA ALA A 8 -5.13 36.63 2.74
C ALA A 8 -6.66 36.81 2.72
N GLY A 9 -7.28 36.42 1.60
CA GLY A 9 -8.73 36.30 1.47
C GLY A 9 -9.10 34.85 1.71
N ASP A 10 -10.17 34.64 2.48
CA ASP A 10 -10.90 33.40 2.75
C ASP A 10 -10.50 32.21 1.87
N GLN A 11 -9.77 31.25 2.46
CA GLN A 11 -9.72 29.88 1.98
C GLN A 11 -10.83 29.10 2.69
N ASP A 12 -12.08 29.42 2.36
CA ASP A 12 -13.22 28.58 2.72
C ASP A 12 -13.19 27.34 1.80
N ASP A 13 -12.99 26.16 2.39
CA ASP A 13 -13.41 24.83 1.93
C ASP A 13 -13.24 24.45 0.44
N VAL A 14 -12.14 24.84 -0.22
CA VAL A 14 -11.83 24.26 -1.54
C VAL A 14 -11.44 22.80 -1.37
N LYS A 15 -12.41 21.89 -1.58
CA LYS A 15 -12.16 20.45 -1.65
C LYS A 15 -11.18 20.17 -2.79
N ILE A 16 -10.14 19.39 -2.51
CA ILE A 16 -9.15 18.94 -3.50
C ILE A 16 -9.29 17.43 -3.60
N TRP A 17 -9.33 16.89 -4.82
CA TRP A 17 -9.35 15.45 -5.06
C TRP A 17 -7.99 14.97 -5.55
N THR A 18 -7.65 13.74 -5.19
CA THR A 18 -6.42 13.05 -5.58
C THR A 18 -6.75 11.87 -6.46
N ASN A 19 -6.02 11.74 -7.57
CA ASN A 19 -5.98 10.52 -8.36
C ASN A 19 -5.08 9.46 -7.70
N VAL A 20 -5.68 8.41 -7.16
CA VAL A 20 -4.96 7.30 -6.52
C VAL A 20 -4.59 6.18 -7.51
N SER A 21 -4.96 6.31 -8.78
CA SER A 21 -4.63 5.31 -9.80
C SER A 21 -3.27 5.55 -10.45
N GLN A 22 -2.76 4.50 -11.12
CA GLN A 22 -1.54 4.54 -11.91
C GLN A 22 -1.75 5.14 -13.31
N ASN A 23 -2.99 5.51 -13.66
CA ASN A 23 -3.34 6.09 -14.95
C ASN A 23 -3.80 7.54 -14.78
N PRO A 24 -3.64 8.40 -15.80
CA PRO A 24 -4.25 9.71 -15.78
C PRO A 24 -5.78 9.60 -15.79
N VAL A 25 -6.43 10.46 -14.99
CA VAL A 25 -7.89 10.60 -14.96
C VAL A 25 -8.28 11.77 -15.85
N ILE A 26 -9.28 11.56 -16.71
CA ILE A 26 -9.84 12.61 -17.56
C ILE A 26 -11.18 13.04 -16.98
N LEU A 27 -11.30 14.33 -16.66
CA LEU A 27 -12.49 14.94 -16.08
C LEU A 27 -13.52 15.31 -17.17
N ALA A 28 -14.73 15.68 -16.75
CA ALA A 28 -15.84 15.98 -17.67
C ALA A 28 -15.58 17.20 -18.57
N ASP A 29 -14.74 18.14 -18.14
CA ASP A 29 -14.27 19.29 -18.92
C ASP A 29 -13.15 18.93 -19.92
N GLY A 30 -12.72 17.67 -19.96
CA GLY A 30 -11.63 17.18 -20.78
C GLY A 30 -10.23 17.47 -20.20
N SER A 31 -10.14 18.08 -19.02
CA SER A 31 -8.88 18.27 -18.32
C SER A 31 -8.38 16.96 -17.72
N MET A 32 -7.09 16.91 -17.40
CA MET A 32 -6.43 15.70 -16.92
C MET A 32 -5.84 15.88 -15.53
N VAL A 33 -5.99 14.87 -14.68
CA VAL A 33 -5.30 14.71 -13.41
C VAL A 33 -4.29 13.58 -13.56
N ALA A 34 -3.00 13.88 -13.43
CA ALA A 34 -1.93 12.88 -13.57
C ALA A 34 -2.08 11.75 -12.53
N ALA A 35 -1.45 10.60 -12.80
CA ALA A 35 -1.36 9.51 -11.82
C ALA A 35 -0.71 10.01 -10.52
N GLY A 36 -1.34 9.75 -9.37
CA GLY A 36 -0.89 10.29 -8.08
C GLY A 36 -1.08 11.81 -7.91
N GLY A 37 -1.60 12.51 -8.91
CA GLY A 37 -1.76 13.96 -8.93
C GLY A 37 -3.02 14.45 -8.22
N GLN A 38 -3.06 15.75 -7.94
CA GLN A 38 -4.21 16.44 -7.35
C GLN A 38 -4.93 17.31 -8.37
N THR A 39 -6.23 17.50 -8.19
CA THR A 39 -7.00 18.49 -8.93
C THR A 39 -6.57 19.90 -8.57
N THR A 40 -6.54 20.79 -9.56
CA THR A 40 -6.62 22.25 -9.31
C THR A 40 -8.01 22.63 -8.77
N PRO A 41 -8.19 23.82 -8.16
CA PRO A 41 -9.50 24.27 -7.70
C PRO A 41 -10.59 24.21 -8.77
N GLU A 42 -10.26 24.59 -10.00
CA GLU A 42 -11.18 24.57 -11.15
C GLU A 42 -11.55 23.13 -11.55
N GLN A 43 -10.59 22.22 -11.49
CA GLN A 43 -10.82 20.79 -11.77
C GLN A 43 -11.62 20.10 -10.66
N ALA A 44 -11.58 20.63 -9.44
CA ALA A 44 -12.23 20.06 -8.29
C ALA A 44 -13.76 20.02 -8.46
N GLU A 45 -14.33 21.06 -9.11
CA GLU A 45 -15.75 21.13 -9.47
C GLU A 45 -16.20 19.99 -10.40
N HIS A 46 -15.26 19.44 -11.19
CA HIS A 46 -15.52 18.32 -12.10
C HIS A 46 -15.18 16.95 -11.50
N ALA A 47 -14.64 16.91 -10.28
CA ALA A 47 -14.34 15.69 -9.55
C ALA A 47 -15.50 15.24 -8.65
N GLU A 48 -16.21 16.20 -8.02
CA GLU A 48 -17.38 15.92 -7.18
C GLU A 48 -18.55 15.36 -8.01
N GLY A 49 -19.12 14.23 -7.57
CA GLY A 49 -20.17 13.49 -8.26
C GLY A 49 -19.72 12.84 -9.57
N SER A 50 -18.41 12.78 -9.85
CA SER A 50 -17.88 12.15 -11.05
C SER A 50 -17.85 10.62 -10.92
N PHE A 51 -17.89 9.92 -12.06
CA PHE A 51 -17.66 8.47 -12.11
C PHE A 51 -16.36 8.07 -11.39
N TRP A 52 -15.33 8.91 -11.45
CA TRP A 52 -14.05 8.63 -10.80
C TRP A 52 -14.12 8.73 -9.27
N GLU A 53 -14.92 9.65 -8.73
CA GLU A 53 -15.18 9.71 -7.29
C GLU A 53 -16.02 8.52 -6.83
N GLU A 54 -17.12 8.23 -7.54
CA GLU A 54 -18.02 7.11 -7.21
C GLU A 54 -17.29 5.76 -7.18
N HIS A 55 -16.30 5.58 -8.05
CA HIS A 55 -15.49 4.38 -8.13
C HIS A 55 -14.18 4.44 -7.32
N GLY A 56 -13.99 5.47 -6.49
CA GLY A 56 -12.85 5.59 -5.57
C GLY A 56 -11.49 5.82 -6.25
N VAL A 57 -11.49 6.30 -7.49
CA VAL A 57 -10.28 6.66 -8.24
C VAL A 57 -9.84 8.09 -7.92
N LEU A 58 -10.80 9.01 -7.72
CA LEU A 58 -10.58 10.34 -7.17
C LEU A 58 -11.07 10.38 -5.72
N VAL A 59 -10.17 10.68 -4.78
CA VAL A 59 -10.48 10.71 -3.35
C VAL A 59 -10.18 12.10 -2.79
N ILE A 60 -11.05 12.63 -1.93
CA ILE A 60 -10.86 13.93 -1.28
C ILE A 60 -9.61 13.92 -0.39
N GLY A 61 -8.81 14.98 -0.51
CA GLY A 61 -7.61 15.21 0.29
C GLY A 61 -6.32 15.04 -0.51
N THR A 62 -5.19 15.25 0.16
CA THR A 62 -3.87 14.96 -0.41
C THR A 62 -3.69 13.47 -0.65
N SER A 63 -3.10 13.14 -1.81
CA SER A 63 -2.42 11.87 -2.02
C SER A 63 -1.46 11.69 -0.90
N VAL A 64 -1.87 10.95 0.11
CA VAL A 64 -0.89 10.18 0.83
C VAL A 64 -0.59 9.04 -0.13
N LEU A 65 0.23 9.33 -1.15
CA LEU A 65 1.27 8.42 -1.58
C LEU A 65 2.10 8.24 -0.32
N THR A 66 1.59 7.43 0.59
CA THR A 66 2.27 7.13 1.81
C THR A 66 3.56 6.47 1.34
N ASP A 67 4.67 7.03 1.79
CA ASP A 67 5.98 6.37 1.82
C ASP A 67 5.90 4.96 2.48
N ASP A 68 4.74 4.62 3.07
CA ASP A 68 4.28 3.29 3.50
C ASP A 68 4.37 2.21 2.42
N GLY A 69 4.46 2.54 1.12
CA GLY A 69 4.82 1.51 0.13
C GLY A 69 6.19 0.88 0.43
N ALA A 70 7.19 1.70 0.76
CA ALA A 70 8.51 1.22 1.14
C ALA A 70 8.51 0.55 2.52
N GLY A 71 7.77 1.11 3.49
CA GLY A 71 7.61 0.52 4.82
C GLY A 71 6.90 -0.83 4.82
N GLN A 72 5.86 -1.00 4.00
CA GLN A 72 5.18 -2.28 3.80
C GLN A 72 6.09 -3.30 3.13
N ILE A 73 6.90 -2.90 2.14
CA ILE A 73 7.88 -3.78 1.51
C ILE A 73 8.93 -4.25 2.53
N GLU A 74 9.41 -3.36 3.39
CA GLU A 74 10.38 -3.71 4.45
C GLU A 74 9.75 -4.66 5.48
N ALA A 75 8.53 -4.38 5.92
CA ALA A 75 7.79 -5.23 6.86
C ALA A 75 7.52 -6.63 6.29
N LEU A 76 7.04 -6.71 5.04
CA LEU A 76 6.84 -7.99 4.34
C LEU A 76 8.16 -8.72 4.10
N GLY A 77 9.24 -7.99 3.83
CA GLY A 77 10.58 -8.56 3.70
C GLY A 77 11.07 -9.20 4.99
N ALA A 78 10.87 -8.53 6.13
CA ALA A 78 11.19 -9.07 7.45
C ALA A 78 10.35 -10.30 7.80
N GLU A 79 9.04 -10.27 7.50
CA GLU A 79 8.14 -11.41 7.72
C GLU A 79 8.54 -12.63 6.87
N ILE A 80 8.93 -12.43 5.60
CA ILE A 80 9.41 -13.52 4.74
C ILE A 80 10.68 -14.17 5.32
N GLU A 81 11.61 -13.38 5.85
CA GLU A 81 12.84 -13.92 6.43
C GLU A 81 12.57 -14.69 7.72
N ASP A 82 11.68 -14.19 8.57
CA ASP A 82 11.26 -14.89 9.78
C ASP A 82 10.57 -16.23 9.45
N LEU A 83 9.63 -16.23 8.50
CA LEU A 83 8.97 -17.46 8.05
C LEU A 83 9.95 -18.47 7.43
N ARG A 84 10.99 -18.01 6.72
CA ARG A 84 12.06 -18.89 6.21
C ARG A 84 12.86 -19.52 7.34
N SER A 85 13.20 -18.76 8.37
CA SER A 85 13.91 -19.26 9.56
C SER A 85 13.08 -20.30 10.32
N GLN A 86 11.79 -20.03 10.50
CA GLN A 86 10.85 -20.98 11.11
C GLN A 86 10.76 -22.28 10.30
N LEU A 87 10.70 -22.19 8.97
CA LEU A 87 10.63 -23.36 8.09
C LEU A 87 11.89 -24.23 8.18
N VAL A 88 13.08 -23.62 8.22
CA VAL A 88 14.35 -24.35 8.39
C VAL A 88 14.37 -25.07 9.74
N THR A 89 13.96 -24.38 10.80
CA THR A 89 13.91 -24.95 12.16
C THR A 89 12.94 -26.14 12.21
N SER A 90 11.71 -25.96 11.74
CA SER A 90 10.71 -27.03 11.69
C SER A 90 11.15 -28.21 10.82
N GLY A 91 11.83 -27.94 9.70
CA GLY A 91 12.43 -28.98 8.85
C GLY A 91 13.47 -29.82 9.61
N SER A 92 14.36 -29.17 10.37
CA SER A 92 15.38 -29.85 11.17
C SER A 92 14.78 -30.71 12.30
N GLU A 93 13.74 -30.22 12.97
CA GLU A 93 13.02 -30.96 14.00
C GLU A 93 12.32 -32.19 13.42
N LYS A 94 11.68 -32.04 12.25
CA LYS A 94 11.07 -33.16 11.51
C LYS A 94 12.11 -34.23 11.19
N ASP A 95 13.29 -33.85 10.71
CA ASP A 95 14.34 -34.80 10.35
C ASP A 95 14.92 -35.51 11.58
N ALA A 96 15.08 -34.80 12.70
CA ALA A 96 15.48 -35.40 13.98
C ALA A 96 14.46 -36.43 14.48
N LEU A 97 13.16 -36.09 14.45
CA LEU A 97 12.08 -36.99 14.84
C LEU A 97 12.00 -38.22 13.93
N LEU A 98 12.23 -38.06 12.63
CA LEU A 98 12.28 -39.20 11.70
C LEU A 98 13.45 -40.13 12.01
N ALA A 99 14.63 -39.60 12.34
CA ALA A 99 15.77 -40.40 12.75
C ALA A 99 15.48 -41.20 14.04
N GLU A 100 14.85 -40.56 15.03
CA GLU A 100 14.45 -41.22 16.28
C GLU A 100 13.42 -42.33 16.03
N ILE A 101 12.43 -42.10 15.17
CA ILE A 101 11.44 -43.11 14.78
C ILE A 101 12.13 -44.32 14.13
N GLU A 102 13.07 -44.10 13.21
CA GLU A 102 13.80 -45.19 12.55
C GLU A 102 14.68 -45.97 13.55
N GLU A 103 15.31 -45.29 14.50
CA GLU A 103 16.07 -45.94 15.56
C GLU A 103 15.16 -46.80 16.47
N LEU A 104 14.00 -46.26 16.88
CA LEU A 104 13.03 -46.98 17.70
C LEU A 104 12.46 -48.20 16.97
N LYS A 105 12.13 -48.07 15.68
CA LYS A 105 11.71 -49.20 14.84
C LYS A 105 12.78 -50.29 14.77
N ALA A 106 14.05 -49.92 14.61
CA ALA A 106 15.16 -50.87 14.57
C ALA A 106 15.38 -51.59 15.93
N LYS A 107 15.10 -50.93 17.05
CA LYS A 107 15.16 -51.56 18.38
C LYS A 107 14.04 -52.57 18.58
N ILE A 108 12.82 -52.27 18.11
CA ILE A 108 11.67 -53.18 18.20
C ILE A 108 11.94 -54.46 17.40
N THR A 109 12.38 -54.33 16.13
CA THR A 109 12.64 -55.49 15.27
C THR A 109 13.81 -56.37 15.71
N LYS A 110 14.73 -55.85 16.53
CA LYS A 110 15.82 -56.63 17.14
C LYS A 110 15.43 -57.34 18.44
N ALA A 111 14.32 -56.94 19.05
CA ALA A 111 13.84 -57.50 20.31
C ALA A 111 12.89 -58.69 20.14
N GLU A 112 12.40 -58.92 18.91
CA GLU A 112 11.62 -60.09 18.47
C GLU A 112 12.52 -61.17 17.85
#